data_AF-A0ABD0MQB1-F1
#
_entry.id   AF-A0ABD0MQB1-F1
#
_cell.length_a   1.000
_cell.length_b   1.000
_cell.length_c   1.000
_cell.angle_alpha   90.00
_cell.angle_beta   90.00
_cell.angle_gamma   90.00
#
_symmetry.space_group_name_H-M   'P 1'
#
loop_
_entity.id
_entity.type
_entity.pdbx_description
1 polymer ?
#
loop_
_entity_poly.entity_id
_entity_poly.type
_entity_poly.pdbx_seq_one_letter_code
_entity_poly.pdbx_strand_id
1 'polypeptide(L)' 'TGKAGHPDTTRKRRIQWSKAEVAAVLKHFKHHIAKGHLASKSECLQCKNAEEPVLKNRSVQNIRDFVRNR' A
#
# COMPACT_ATOMS: atom_id res chain seq x y z
N THR A 1 -10.00 -28.14 -32.85
CA THR A 1 -8.63 -28.10 -32.31
C THR A 1 -8.25 -26.65 -32.06
N GLY A 2 -7.86 -26.11 -30.90
CA GLY A 2 -7.77 -26.52 -29.51
C GLY A 2 -7.56 -25.23 -28.71
N LYS A 3 -8.18 -25.09 -27.54
CA LYS A 3 -7.98 -23.94 -26.63
C LYS A 3 -6.66 -24.09 -25.88
N ALA A 4 -5.91 -23.00 -25.63
CA ALA A 4 -5.23 -22.75 -24.35
C ALA A 4 -4.31 -21.52 -24.44
N GLY A 5 -4.36 -20.69 -23.40
CA GLY A 5 -3.46 -19.56 -23.21
C GLY A 5 -3.94 -18.54 -22.18
N HIS A 6 -4.65 -18.96 -21.12
CA HIS A 6 -4.76 -18.14 -19.92
C HIS A 6 -3.47 -18.36 -19.11
N PRO A 7 -2.60 -17.36 -18.89
CA PRO A 7 -1.57 -17.48 -17.89
C PRO A 7 -2.25 -17.44 -16.51
N ASP A 8 -2.44 -18.65 -16.00
CA ASP A 8 -1.98 -19.08 -14.68
C ASP A 8 -2.26 -18.15 -13.49
N THR A 9 -3.23 -18.59 -12.71
CA THR A 9 -3.29 -18.55 -11.24
C THR A 9 -2.76 -17.30 -10.54
N THR A 10 -3.72 -16.53 -10.03
CA THR A 10 -3.59 -15.41 -9.10
C THR A 10 -2.97 -15.83 -7.76
N ARG A 11 -1.70 -16.23 -7.74
CA ARG A 11 -0.88 -16.06 -6.54
C ARG A 11 -0.83 -14.57 -6.30
N LYS A 12 -1.62 -14.07 -5.33
CA LYS A 12 -1.48 -12.73 -4.76
C LYS A 12 -0.05 -12.63 -4.22
N ARG A 13 0.93 -12.38 -5.09
CA ARG A 13 2.29 -12.00 -4.70
C ARG A 13 2.07 -10.82 -3.78
N ARG A 14 2.33 -10.98 -2.48
CA ARG A 14 2.29 -9.86 -1.55
C ARG A 14 3.28 -8.85 -2.13
N ILE A 15 2.75 -7.81 -2.75
CA ILE A 15 3.58 -6.83 -3.45
C ILE A 15 4.46 -6.22 -2.36
N GLN A 16 5.75 -6.56 -2.39
CA GLN A 16 6.71 -6.06 -1.42
C GLN A 16 6.74 -4.53 -1.49
N TRP A 17 6.87 -3.87 -0.34
CA TRP A 17 6.95 -2.41 -0.28
C TRP A 17 8.33 -1.96 -0.73
N SER A 18 8.38 -1.12 -1.77
CA SER A 18 9.62 -0.51 -2.23
C SER A 18 10.09 0.54 -1.22
N LYS A 19 11.40 0.84 -1.19
CA LYS A 19 11.96 1.86 -0.28
C LYS A 19 11.27 3.22 -0.44
N ALA A 20 10.95 3.62 -1.68
CA ALA A 20 10.22 4.85 -1.96
C ALA A 20 8.80 4.84 -1.37
N GLU A 21 8.07 3.73 -1.52
CA GLU A 21 6.72 3.58 -0.96
C GLU A 21 6.74 3.60 0.57
N VAL A 22 7.73 2.92 1.18
CA VAL A 22 7.95 2.96 2.63
C VAL A 22 8.21 4.38 3.09
N ALA A 23 9.13 5.11 2.44
CA ALA A 23 9.45 6.48 2.80
C ALA A 23 8.23 7.41 2.70
N ALA A 24 7.45 7.28 1.61
CA ALA A 24 6.22 8.02 1.40
C ALA A 24 5.22 7.78 2.55
N VAL A 25 4.90 6.52 2.88
CA VAL A 25 3.96 6.21 3.97
C VAL A 25 4.49 6.69 5.33
N LEU A 26 5.78 6.52 5.61
CA LEU A 26 6.37 6.98 6.87
C LEU A 26 6.35 8.50 7.01
N LYS A 27 6.55 9.25 5.93
CA LYS A 27 6.52 10.72 5.97
C LYS A 27 5.19 11.24 6.53
N HIS A 28 4.07 10.59 6.19
CA HIS A 28 2.73 10.97 6.65
C HIS A 28 2.35 10.31 7.98
N PHE A 29 2.74 9.05 8.21
CA PHE A 29 2.26 8.24 9.33
C PHE A 29 3.29 7.96 10.42
N LYS A 30 4.48 8.59 10.40
CA LYS A 30 5.50 8.41 11.45
C LYS A 30 4.93 8.60 12.86
N HIS A 31 4.08 9.61 13.05
CA HIS A 31 3.45 9.88 14.35
C HIS A 31 2.45 8.79 14.74
N HIS A 32 1.67 8.29 13.78
CA HIS A 32 0.71 7.22 14.00
C HIS A 32 1.42 5.94 14.44
N ILE A 33 2.47 5.54 13.72
CA ILE A 33 3.28 4.36 14.03
C ILE A 33 3.94 4.51 15.40
N ALA A 34 4.56 5.66 15.68
CA ALA A 34 5.22 5.90 16.96
C ALA A 34 4.27 5.81 18.17
N LYS A 35 2.98 6.10 17.99
CA LYS A 35 1.95 6.03 19.04
C LYS A 35 1.11 4.75 18.99
N GLY A 36 1.32 3.86 18.03
CA GLY A 36 0.46 2.70 17.78
C GLY A 36 -0.97 3.07 17.36
N HIS A 37 -1.17 4.26 16.79
CA HIS A 37 -2.48 4.75 16.33
C HIS A 37 -2.85 4.21 14.95
N LEU A 38 -4.13 3.92 14.76
CA LEU A 38 -4.67 3.50 13.47
C LEU A 38 -4.92 4.70 12.55
N ALA A 39 -4.39 4.65 11.34
CA ALA A 39 -4.70 5.65 10.31
C ALA A 39 -6.14 5.52 9.81
N SER A 40 -6.83 6.65 9.68
CA SER A 40 -8.17 6.72 9.12
C SER A 40 -8.17 6.50 7.60
N LYS A 41 -9.32 6.09 7.04
CA LYS A 41 -9.47 5.92 5.58
C LYS A 41 -9.16 7.20 4.83
N SER A 42 -9.62 8.35 5.33
CA SER A 42 -9.41 9.66 4.73
C SER A 42 -7.95 10.07 4.73
N GLU A 43 -7.22 9.83 5.83
CA GLU A 43 -5.78 10.10 5.92
C GLU A 43 -4.99 9.23 4.94
N CYS A 44 -5.34 7.94 4.85
CA CYS A 44 -4.72 7.01 3.89
C CYS A 44 -4.98 7.43 2.44
N LEU A 45 -6.18 7.93 2.12
CA LEU A 45 -6.50 8.47 0.80
C LEU A 45 -5.71 9.74 0.49
N GLN A 46 -5.60 10.66 1.46
CA GLN A 46 -4.78 11.86 1.32
C GLN A 46 -3.31 11.52 1.08
N CYS A 47 -2.74 10.60 1.85
CA CYS A 47 -1.38 10.11 1.64
C CYS A 47 -1.19 9.51 0.23
N LYS A 48 -2.15 8.70 -0.24
CA LYS A 48 -2.09 8.13 -1.60
C LYS A 48 -2.06 9.21 -2.68
N ASN A 49 -2.91 10.22 -2.58
CA ASN A 49 -2.99 11.31 -3.55
C ASN A 49 -1.77 12.25 -3.48
N ALA A 50 -1.29 12.54 -2.27
CA ALA A 50 -0.14 13.42 -2.05
C ALA A 50 1.20 12.82 -2.53
N GLU A 51 1.29 11.48 -2.57
CA GLU A 51 2.51 10.75 -2.94
C GLU A 51 2.35 10.04 -4.30
N GLU A 52 1.47 10.54 -5.18
CA GLU A 52 1.45 10.13 -6.59
C GLU A 52 2.74 10.61 -7.28
N PRO A 53 3.44 9.78 -8.10
CA PRO A 53 3.08 8.45 -8.60
C PRO A 53 3.56 7.26 -7.74
N VAL A 54 4.21 7.50 -6.61
CA VAL A 54 4.86 6.46 -5.78
C VAL A 54 3.84 5.44 -5.25
N LEU A 55 2.70 5.90 -4.73
CA LEU A 55 1.66 5.03 -4.16
C LEU A 55 0.53 4.67 -5.15
N LYS A 56 0.73 4.89 -6.46
CA LYS A 56 -0.31 4.68 -7.48
C LYS A 56 -0.88 3.24 -7.46
N ASN A 57 -0.01 2.25 -7.30
CA ASN A 57 -0.36 0.83 -7.27
C ASN A 57 -0.81 0.33 -5.88
N ARG A 58 -0.84 1.18 -4.86
CA ARG A 58 -1.26 0.82 -3.50
C ARG A 58 -2.69 1.21 -3.21
N SER A 59 -3.49 0.27 -2.73
CA SER A 59 -4.83 0.58 -2.25
C SER A 59 -4.76 1.30 -0.90
N VAL A 60 -5.78 2.10 -0.58
CA VAL A 60 -5.98 2.71 0.74
C VAL A 60 -5.88 1.65 1.86
N GLN A 61 -6.42 0.45 1.62
CA GLN A 61 -6.32 -0.68 2.54
C GLN A 61 -4.88 -1.16 2.76
N ASN A 62 -4.01 -1.13 1.73
CA ASN A 62 -2.61 -1.53 1.90
C ASN A 62 -1.86 -0.52 2.75
N ILE A 63 -2.08 0.78 2.53
CA ILE A 63 -1.46 1.85 3.32
C ILE A 63 -1.88 1.72 4.78
N ARG A 64 -3.18 1.55 5.03
CA ARG A 64 -3.70 1.37 6.39
C ARG A 64 -3.12 0.13 7.09
N ASP A 65 -3.03 -0.99 6.39
CA ASP A 65 -2.45 -2.23 6.91
C ASP A 65 -0.95 -2.07 7.21
N PHE A 66 -0.20 -1.37 6.35
CA PHE A 66 1.21 -1.07 6.59
C PHE A 66 1.41 -0.25 7.85
N VAL A 67 0.59 0.79 8.07
CA VAL A 67 0.68 1.64 9.27
C VAL A 67 0.36 0.85 10.54
N ARG A 68 -0.60 -0.09 10.47
CA ARG A 68 -0.99 -0.94 11.60
C ARG A 68 0.07 -1.99 11.98
N ASN A 69 0.79 -2.53 10.99
CA ASN A 69 1.74 -3.63 11.17
C ASN A 69 3.19 -3.16 11.38
N ARG A 70 3.39 -1.91 11.79
CA ARG A 70 4.67 -1.21 11.92
C ARG A 70 4.91 -0.81 13.36
#